data_AF-A0A0U5H6A0-F1
#
_entry.id   AF-A0A0U5H6A0-F1
#
_cell.length_a   1.000
_cell.length_b   1.000
_cell.length_c   1.000
_cell.angle_alpha   90.00
_cell.angle_beta   90.00
_cell.angle_gamma   90.00
#
_symmetry.space_group_name_H-M   'P 1'
#
loop_
_entity.id
_entity.type
_entity.pdbx_description
1 polymer ?
#
loop_
_entity_poly.entity_id
_entity_poly.type
_entity_poly.pdbx_seq_one_letter_code
_entity_poly.pdbx_strand_id
1 'polypeptide(L)'
;MDRRALLTDREREVLRGDATDVKNPKEYRSKIRSRLKKRLDQLETDIDLLDKHEPELAADLYDRVCGDQERRLARLEREVDELRKEINNNE
;
A
#
# COMPACT_ATOMS: atom_id res chain seq x y z
N MET A 1 3.70 -8.98 -21.96
CA MET A 1 3.19 -9.81 -20.85
C MET A 1 2.86 -8.87 -19.71
N ASP A 2 1.59 -8.75 -19.37
CA ASP A 2 1.17 -7.97 -18.22
C ASP A 2 1.67 -8.70 -16.96
N ARG A 3 2.62 -8.11 -16.22
CA ARG A 3 3.23 -8.75 -15.04
C ARG A 3 2.39 -8.40 -13.82
N ARG A 4 1.82 -9.42 -13.18
CA ARG A 4 1.01 -9.27 -11.96
C ARG A 4 1.88 -9.21 -10.70
N ALA A 5 1.63 -8.22 -9.84
CA ALA A 5 2.16 -8.17 -8.47
C ALA A 5 1.32 -9.04 -7.50
N LEU A 6 0.76 -8.46 -6.43
CA LEU A 6 0.02 -9.21 -5.41
C LEU A 6 -1.39 -9.66 -5.81
N LEU A 7 -2.07 -8.95 -6.72
CA LEU A 7 -3.48 -9.18 -7.07
C LEU A 7 -3.64 -9.32 -8.59
N THR A 8 -4.44 -10.30 -9.05
CA THR A 8 -4.88 -10.33 -10.46
C THR A 8 -5.81 -9.15 -10.75
N ASP A 9 -5.97 -8.83 -12.03
CA ASP A 9 -6.98 -7.84 -12.46
C ASP A 9 -8.36 -8.23 -11.95
N ARG A 10 -8.68 -9.52 -12.05
CA ARG A 10 -9.94 -10.06 -11.53
C ARG A 10 -10.08 -9.93 -10.02
N GLU A 11 -9.02 -10.19 -9.26
CA GLU A 11 -9.02 -10.01 -7.80
C GLU A 11 -9.22 -8.53 -7.45
N ARG A 12 -8.67 -7.59 -8.24
CA ARG A 12 -8.91 -6.14 -8.07
C ARG A 12 -10.35 -5.76 -8.35
N GLU A 13 -10.94 -6.24 -9.45
CA GLU A 13 -12.36 -6.01 -9.79
C GLU A 13 -13.28 -6.44 -8.65
N VAL A 14 -13.07 -7.65 -8.11
CA VAL A 14 -13.88 -8.15 -6.98
C VAL A 14 -13.67 -7.30 -5.72
N LEU A 15 -12.44 -6.89 -5.42
CA LEU A 15 -12.17 -6.05 -4.24
C LEU A 15 -12.78 -4.65 -4.35
N ARG A 16 -12.79 -4.06 -5.55
CA ARG A 16 -13.46 -2.79 -5.87
C ARG A 16 -14.98 -2.91 -5.84
N GLY A 17 -15.52 -4.09 -6.11
CA GLY A 17 -16.95 -4.33 -6.22
C GLY A 17 -17.47 -4.22 -7.66
N ASP A 18 -16.58 -4.14 -8.64
CA ASP A 18 -16.91 -3.97 -10.06
C ASP A 18 -17.33 -5.30 -10.73
N ALA A 19 -17.03 -6.43 -10.07
CA ALA A 19 -17.31 -7.76 -10.61
C ALA A 19 -18.79 -8.15 -10.47
N THR A 20 -19.53 -8.11 -11.58
CA THR A 20 -20.99 -8.39 -11.64
C THR A 20 -21.35 -9.86 -11.88
N ASP A 21 -20.39 -10.66 -12.35
CA ASP A 21 -20.55 -12.05 -12.77
C ASP A 21 -20.16 -13.09 -11.69
N VAL A 22 -19.79 -12.65 -10.48
CA VAL A 22 -19.45 -13.56 -9.38
C VAL A 22 -20.72 -14.02 -8.66
N LYS A 23 -21.01 -15.32 -8.71
CA LYS A 23 -22.18 -15.93 -8.04
C LYS A 23 -22.22 -15.68 -6.53
N ASN A 24 -21.06 -15.78 -5.85
CA ASN A 24 -20.92 -15.58 -4.41
C ASN A 24 -19.81 -14.54 -4.10
N PRO A 25 -20.04 -13.23 -4.29
CA PRO A 25 -19.00 -12.21 -4.15
C PRO A 25 -18.36 -12.20 -2.76
N LYS A 26 -19.16 -12.42 -1.71
CA LYS A 26 -18.69 -12.46 -0.31
C LYS A 26 -17.72 -13.62 -0.05
N GLU A 27 -18.06 -14.81 -0.51
CA GLU A 27 -17.21 -16.00 -0.36
C GLU A 27 -15.92 -15.85 -1.17
N TYR A 28 -16.03 -15.37 -2.40
CA TYR A 28 -14.88 -15.13 -3.26
C TYR A 28 -13.93 -14.08 -2.65
N ARG A 29 -14.47 -12.96 -2.16
CA ARG A 29 -13.70 -11.93 -1.43
C ARG A 29 -13.00 -12.51 -0.19
N SER A 30 -13.66 -13.40 0.56
CA SER A 30 -13.03 -14.10 1.70
C SER A 30 -11.82 -14.94 1.26
N LYS A 31 -11.95 -15.69 0.16
CA LYS A 31 -10.85 -16.47 -0.42
C LYS A 31 -9.69 -15.59 -0.90
N ILE A 32 -9.98 -14.45 -1.55
CA ILE A 32 -8.95 -13.46 -1.93
C ILE A 32 -8.19 -13.00 -0.69
N ARG A 33 -8.90 -12.58 0.36
CA ARG A 33 -8.29 -12.10 1.61
C ARG A 33 -7.40 -13.15 2.25
N SER A 34 -7.84 -14.41 2.30
CA SER A 34 -7.04 -15.52 2.84
C SER A 34 -5.75 -15.73 2.04
N ARG A 35 -5.82 -15.70 0.71
CA ARG A 35 -4.62 -15.81 -0.15
C ARG A 35 -3.70 -14.61 -0.01
N LEU A 36 -4.27 -13.40 0.05
CA LEU A 36 -3.49 -12.18 0.18
C LEU A 36 -2.72 -12.15 1.50
N LYS A 37 -3.32 -12.57 2.60
CA LYS A 37 -2.61 -12.71 3.89
C LYS A 37 -1.34 -13.56 3.76
N LYS A 38 -1.45 -14.76 3.18
CA LYS A 38 -0.28 -15.62 2.96
C LYS A 38 0.78 -14.99 2.06
N ARG A 39 0.35 -14.20 1.06
CA ARG A 39 1.28 -13.46 0.18
C ARG A 39 1.98 -12.33 0.93
N LEU A 40 1.30 -11.68 1.88
CA LEU A 40 1.90 -10.64 2.72
C LEU A 40 2.94 -11.24 3.66
N ASP A 41 2.64 -12.37 4.30
CA ASP A 41 3.62 -13.09 5.14
C ASP A 41 4.89 -13.44 4.34
N GLN A 42 4.74 -13.86 3.07
CA GLN A 42 5.87 -14.14 2.19
C GLN A 42 6.60 -12.86 1.76
N LEU A 43 5.85 -11.78 1.48
CA LEU A 43 6.42 -10.50 1.07
C LEU A 43 7.35 -9.93 2.14
N GLU A 44 7.04 -10.11 3.43
CA GLU A 44 7.94 -9.73 4.52
C GLU A 44 9.31 -10.42 4.38
N THR A 45 9.31 -11.74 4.12
CA THR A 45 10.55 -12.50 3.91
C THR A 45 11.27 -12.04 2.63
N ASP A 46 10.53 -11.75 1.56
CA ASP A 46 11.11 -11.30 0.30
C ASP A 46 11.77 -9.92 0.45
N ILE A 47 11.17 -9.01 1.24
CA ILE A 47 11.72 -7.69 1.55
C ILE A 47 13.02 -7.83 2.33
N ASP A 48 13.09 -8.69 3.35
CA ASP A 48 14.33 -8.93 4.10
C ASP A 48 15.48 -9.40 3.20
N LEU A 49 15.17 -10.25 2.20
CA LEU A 49 16.14 -10.70 1.22
C LEU A 49 16.59 -9.56 0.29
N LEU A 50 15.65 -8.73 -0.18
CA LEU A 50 15.97 -7.57 -1.00
C LEU A 50 16.83 -6.57 -0.23
N ASP A 51 16.49 -6.24 1.02
CA ASP A 51 17.27 -5.33 1.86
C ASP A 51 18.73 -5.81 2.03
N LYS A 52 18.92 -7.13 2.15
CA LYS A 52 20.24 -7.72 2.34
C LYS A 52 21.05 -7.84 1.05
N HIS A 53 20.41 -8.18 -0.06
CA HIS A 53 21.10 -8.62 -1.28
C HIS A 53 20.96 -7.66 -2.45
N GLU A 54 19.86 -6.91 -2.52
CA GLU A 54 19.51 -6.01 -3.63
C GLU A 54 18.92 -4.68 -3.07
N PRO A 55 19.70 -3.91 -2.28
CA PRO A 55 19.18 -2.78 -1.51
C PRO A 55 18.58 -1.66 -2.36
N GLU A 56 19.03 -1.49 -3.61
CA GLU A 56 18.44 -0.53 -4.55
C GLU A 56 16.99 -0.89 -4.89
N LEU A 57 16.69 -2.19 -5.07
CA LEU A 57 15.34 -2.67 -5.34
C LEU A 57 14.44 -2.58 -4.10
N ALA A 58 15.00 -2.80 -2.91
CA ALA A 58 14.28 -2.60 -1.66
C ALA A 58 13.89 -1.13 -1.47
N ALA A 59 14.83 -0.20 -1.69
CA ALA A 59 14.57 1.24 -1.63
C ALA A 59 13.48 1.67 -2.63
N ASP A 60 13.55 1.18 -3.88
CA ASP A 60 12.53 1.43 -4.90
C ASP A 60 11.14 0.90 -4.49
N LEU A 61 11.08 -0.28 -3.86
CA LEU A 61 9.83 -0.84 -3.35
C LEU A 61 9.25 0.04 -2.23
N TYR A 62 10.09 0.45 -1.28
CA TYR A 62 9.67 1.31 -0.17
C TYR A 62 9.17 2.67 -0.66
N ASP A 63 9.86 3.34 -1.59
CA ASP A 63 9.37 4.63 -2.12
C ASP A 63 8.02 4.47 -2.84
N ARG A 64 7.82 3.40 -3.60
CA ARG A 64 6.55 3.14 -4.30
C ARG A 64 5.39 2.86 -3.35
N VAL A 65 5.65 2.25 -2.18
CA VAL A 65 4.61 1.85 -1.22
C VAL A 65 4.39 2.93 -0.15
N CYS A 66 5.46 3.47 0.43
CA CYS A 66 5.45 4.38 1.56
C CYS A 66 5.66 5.85 1.17
N GLY A 67 6.35 6.11 0.05
CA GLY A 67 6.84 7.45 -0.28
C GLY A 67 5.74 8.51 -0.40
N ASP A 68 4.54 8.18 -0.89
CA ASP A 68 3.42 9.13 -0.94
C ASP A 68 2.90 9.52 0.46
N GLN A 69 2.84 8.55 1.37
CA GLN A 69 2.38 8.75 2.74
C GLN A 69 3.37 9.61 3.52
N GLU A 70 4.67 9.34 3.37
CA GLU A 70 5.74 10.12 4.00
C GLU A 70 5.76 11.56 3.48
N ARG A 71 5.64 11.75 2.16
CA ARG A 71 5.54 13.09 1.56
C ARG A 71 4.31 13.85 2.06
N ARG A 72 3.17 13.16 2.19
CA ARG A 72 1.94 13.74 2.71
C ARG A 72 2.08 14.12 4.19
N LEU A 73 2.68 13.27 5.01
CA LEU A 73 2.92 13.54 6.42
C LEU A 73 3.84 14.75 6.59
N ALA A 74 4.98 14.79 5.90
CA ALA A 74 5.91 15.92 5.93
C ALA A 74 5.30 17.24 5.44
N ARG A 75 4.25 17.19 4.60
CA ARG A 75 3.48 18.38 4.25
C ARG A 75 2.59 18.84 5.40
N LEU A 76 1.86 17.91 6.03
CA LEU A 76 0.96 18.22 7.14
C LEU A 76 1.71 18.74 8.36
N GLU A 77 2.88 18.18 8.68
CA GLU A 77 3.70 18.64 9.79
C GLU A 77 4.13 20.11 9.62
N ARG A 78 4.55 20.49 8.40
CA ARG A 78 4.89 21.89 8.09
C ARG A 78 3.71 22.84 8.23
N GLU A 79 2.56 22.44 7.72
CA GLU A 79 1.32 23.23 7.80
C GLU A 79 0.90 23.44 9.27
N VAL A 80 0.99 22.39 10.09
CA VAL A 80 0.71 22.47 11.53
C VAL A 80 1.66 23.45 12.24
N ASP A 81 2.95 23.41 11.91
CA ASP A 81 3.93 24.31 12.52
C ASP A 81 3.75 25.78 12.11
N GLU A 82 3.33 26.03 10.87
CA GLU A 82 2.98 27.37 10.39
C GLU A 82 1.75 27.92 11.14
N LEU A 83 0.68 27.13 11.22
CA LEU A 83 -0.55 27.51 11.94
C LEU A 83 -0.29 27.78 13.43
N ARG A 84 0.57 26.98 14.07
CA ARG A 84 0.96 27.21 15.47
C ARG A 84 1.67 28.55 15.65
N LYS A 85 2.52 28.95 14.71
CA LYS A 85 3.20 30.26 14.75
C LYS A 85 2.19 31.40 14.56
N GLU A 86 1.24 31.24 13.64
CA GLU A 86 0.20 32.25 13.42
C GLU A 86 -0.69 32.45 14.65
N ILE A 87 -1.08 31.36 15.34
CA ILE A 87 -1.84 31.45 16.59
C ILE A 87 -1.04 32.23 17.64
N ASN A 88 0.22 31.83 17.88
CA ASN A 88 1.05 32.44 18.92
C ASN A 88 1.45 33.90 18.62
N ASN A 89 1.42 34.33 17.35
CA ASN A 89 1.71 35.71 16.96
C ASN A 89 0.47 36.62 17.02
N ASN A 90 -0.72 36.05 17.21
CA ASN A 90 -1.99 36.77 17.31
C ASN A 90 -2.52 36.86 18.76
N GLU A 91 -1.78 36.34 19.74
CA GLU A 91 -1.99 36.51 21.19
C GLU A 91 -1.05 37.59 21.75
#